data_AF-A0A497Q9Q1-F1
#
_entry.id   AF-A0A497Q9Q1-F1
#
_cell.length_a   1.000
_cell.length_b   1.000
_cell.length_c   1.000
_cell.angle_alpha   90.00
_cell.angle_beta   90.00
_cell.angle_gamma   90.00
#
_symmetry.space_group_name_H-M   'P 1'
#
loop_
_entity.id
_entity.type
_entity.pdbx_description
1 polymer ?
#
loop_
_entity_poly.entity_id
_entity_poly.type
_entity_poly.pdbx_seq_one_letter_code
_entity_poly.pdbx_strand_id
1 'polypeptide(L)'
;MEDKLRKDVEAVVAKIFSEKEEADIRRQTEEALSKSAATIEELTDTLEARNIEFEELETKLSETEFKVTDYESELEAAREEIEDLTQKLEESKNTLEEMKKDRAAELRMKELTEAGVVSDTEAQLLKVREMSDEDFTSYKDELVSIREAVIAELSKNEKEEAETEDASTKDTKEEAEETEDSEENEETAEEEQEEMSDDTSGEEIAPANIDPGKAISAALNMEIFPPEDMVNKYREMGKAMADSFVKDND
;
A
#
# COMPACT_ATOMS: atom_id res chain seq x y z
N MET A 1 56.17 -9.39 -103.93
CA MET A 1 54.72 -9.20 -103.73
C MET A 1 54.22 -10.02 -102.54
N GLU A 2 54.69 -11.25 -102.36
CA GLU A 2 54.31 -12.13 -101.24
C GLU A 2 54.65 -11.58 -99.85
N ASP A 3 55.83 -10.98 -99.62
CA ASP A 3 56.19 -10.43 -98.30
C ASP A 3 55.31 -9.27 -97.85
N LYS A 4 54.88 -8.43 -98.80
CA LYS A 4 53.97 -7.31 -98.51
C LYS A 4 52.60 -7.83 -98.10
N LEU A 5 52.08 -8.81 -98.83
CA LEU A 5 50.81 -9.45 -98.51
C LEU A 5 50.85 -10.12 -97.13
N ARG A 6 51.95 -10.80 -96.80
CA ARG A 6 52.15 -11.41 -95.48
C ARG A 6 52.13 -10.38 -94.35
N LYS A 7 52.86 -9.27 -94.52
CA LYS A 7 52.89 -8.18 -93.53
C LYS A 7 51.53 -7.50 -93.35
N ASP A 8 50.81 -7.31 -94.45
CA ASP A 8 49.45 -6.74 -94.42
C ASP A 8 48.48 -7.68 -93.69
N VAL A 9 48.58 -9.01 -93.92
CA VAL A 9 47.79 -10.01 -93.19
C VAL A 9 48.14 -10.01 -91.69
N GLU A 10 49.42 -10.01 -91.33
CA GLU A 10 49.85 -9.95 -89.92
C GLU A 10 49.33 -8.69 -89.21
N ALA A 11 49.36 -7.54 -89.89
CA ALA A 11 48.81 -6.28 -89.37
C ALA A 11 47.29 -6.31 -89.19
N VAL A 12 46.56 -6.89 -90.16
CA VAL A 12 45.09 -7.04 -90.07
C VAL A 12 44.73 -7.99 -88.92
N VAL A 13 45.43 -9.11 -88.77
CA VAL A 13 45.20 -10.08 -87.70
C VAL A 13 45.46 -9.44 -86.33
N ALA A 14 46.57 -8.72 -86.16
CA ALA A 14 46.86 -8.00 -84.92
C ALA A 14 45.78 -6.96 -84.58
N LYS A 15 45.28 -6.23 -85.59
CA LYS A 15 44.18 -5.27 -85.42
C LYS A 15 42.90 -5.97 -84.97
N ILE A 16 42.53 -7.10 -85.59
CA ILE A 16 41.33 -7.88 -85.22
C ILE A 16 41.42 -8.36 -83.76
N PHE A 17 42.59 -8.86 -83.32
CA PHE A 17 42.75 -9.29 -81.93
C PHE A 17 42.66 -8.14 -80.94
N SER A 18 43.28 -6.99 -81.25
CA SER A 18 43.18 -5.79 -80.41
C SER A 18 41.76 -5.24 -80.32
N GLU A 19 41.04 -5.19 -81.45
CA GLU A 19 39.63 -4.76 -81.49
C GLU A 19 38.73 -5.72 -80.71
N LYS A 20 38.99 -7.03 -80.80
CA LYS A 20 38.25 -8.04 -80.04
C LYS A 20 38.51 -7.91 -78.53
N GLU A 21 39.76 -7.76 -78.11
CA GLU A 21 40.10 -7.57 -76.70
C GLU A 21 39.45 -6.30 -76.13
N GLU A 22 39.49 -5.20 -76.88
CA GLU A 22 38.81 -3.96 -76.49
C GLU A 22 37.28 -4.15 -76.37
N ALA A 23 36.66 -4.86 -77.30
CA ALA A 23 35.24 -5.18 -77.24
C ALA A 23 34.88 -6.06 -76.02
N ASP A 24 35.72 -7.05 -75.70
CA ASP A 24 35.52 -7.91 -74.54
C ASP A 24 35.65 -7.12 -73.22
N ILE A 25 36.63 -6.22 -73.12
CA ILE A 25 36.79 -5.32 -71.96
C ILE A 25 35.55 -4.42 -71.83
N ARG A 26 35.10 -3.79 -72.93
CA ARG A 26 33.89 -2.94 -72.90
C ARG A 26 32.67 -3.70 -72.42
N ARG A 27 32.43 -4.92 -72.94
CA ARG A 27 31.33 -5.77 -72.48
C ARG A 27 31.42 -6.07 -70.98
N GLN A 28 32.61 -6.43 -70.48
CA GLN A 28 32.80 -6.67 -69.05
C GLN A 28 32.53 -5.43 -68.21
N THR A 29 32.96 -4.25 -68.67
CA THR A 29 32.67 -2.99 -67.97
C THR A 29 31.19 -2.64 -67.99
N GLU A 30 30.48 -2.86 -69.10
CA GLU A 30 29.04 -2.64 -69.19
C GLU A 30 28.28 -3.59 -68.26
N GLU A 31 28.66 -4.86 -68.20
CA GLU A 31 28.08 -5.84 -67.27
C GLU A 31 28.33 -5.46 -65.81
N ALA A 32 29.54 -4.99 -65.46
CA ALA A 32 29.87 -4.54 -64.11
C ALA A 32 29.08 -3.28 -63.73
N LEU A 33 28.96 -2.32 -64.65
CA LEU A 33 28.16 -1.10 -64.45
C LEU A 33 26.67 -1.41 -64.30
N SER A 34 26.14 -2.31 -65.13
CA SER A 34 24.74 -2.74 -65.04
C SER A 34 24.44 -3.43 -63.71
N LYS A 35 25.35 -4.28 -63.22
CA LYS A 35 25.22 -4.90 -61.89
C LYS A 35 25.26 -3.86 -60.77
N SER A 36 26.21 -2.94 -60.83
CA SER A 36 26.33 -1.86 -59.85
C SER A 36 25.08 -0.99 -59.81
N ALA A 37 24.54 -0.62 -60.97
CA ALA A 37 23.30 0.14 -61.07
C ALA A 37 22.12 -0.58 -60.43
N ALA A 38 21.96 -1.89 -60.69
CA ALA A 38 20.91 -2.70 -60.07
C ALA A 38 21.05 -2.78 -58.54
N THR A 39 22.28 -2.94 -58.03
CA THR A 39 22.54 -2.93 -56.58
C THR A 39 22.23 -1.57 -55.95
N ILE A 40 22.55 -0.47 -56.64
CA ILE A 40 22.24 0.88 -56.16
C ILE A 40 20.72 1.08 -56.08
N GLU A 41 19.97 0.62 -57.07
CA GLU A 41 18.50 0.68 -57.08
C GLU A 41 17.91 -0.09 -55.89
N GLU A 42 18.33 -1.35 -55.67
CA GLU A 42 17.87 -2.17 -54.55
C GLU A 42 18.20 -1.55 -53.17
N LEU A 43 19.40 -1.00 -53.01
CA LEU A 43 19.79 -0.31 -51.78
C LEU A 43 18.99 0.98 -51.56
N THR A 44 18.65 1.69 -52.64
CA THR A 44 17.82 2.91 -52.57
C THR A 44 16.42 2.56 -52.11
N ASP A 45 15.79 1.56 -52.71
CA ASP A 45 14.45 1.08 -52.34
C ASP A 45 14.41 0.61 -50.87
N THR A 46 15.44 -0.12 -50.44
CA THR A 46 15.56 -0.58 -49.06
C THR A 46 15.70 0.59 -48.08
N LEU A 47 16.49 1.60 -48.44
CA LEU A 47 16.69 2.78 -47.61
C LEU A 47 15.40 3.60 -47.49
N GLU A 48 14.66 3.79 -48.58
CA GLU A 48 13.36 4.46 -48.57
C GLU A 48 12.35 3.72 -47.69
N ALA A 49 12.26 2.40 -47.83
CA ALA A 49 11.39 1.58 -46.98
C ALA A 49 11.73 1.69 -45.49
N ARG A 50 13.02 1.72 -45.14
CA ARG A 50 13.49 1.88 -43.76
C ARG A 50 13.22 3.27 -43.20
N ASN A 51 13.32 4.32 -44.02
CA ASN A 51 12.98 5.67 -43.60
C ASN A 51 11.50 5.79 -43.24
N ILE A 52 10.61 5.19 -44.05
CA ILE A 52 9.17 5.16 -43.75
C ILE A 52 8.91 4.44 -42.42
N GLU A 53 9.52 3.27 -42.22
CA GLU A 53 9.39 2.52 -40.95
C GLU A 53 9.88 3.35 -39.75
N PHE A 54 10.97 4.11 -39.93
CA PHE A 54 11.51 4.98 -38.89
C PHE A 54 10.53 6.11 -38.53
N GLU A 55 9.94 6.79 -39.51
CA GLU A 55 8.94 7.84 -39.29
C GLU A 55 7.68 7.31 -38.58
N GLU A 56 7.24 6.10 -38.92
CA GLU A 56 6.13 5.44 -38.23
C GLU A 56 6.45 5.13 -36.77
N LEU A 57 7.67 4.65 -36.49
CA LEU A 57 8.12 4.36 -35.13
C LEU A 57 8.28 5.65 -34.31
N GLU A 58 8.78 6.72 -34.91
CA GLU A 58 8.90 8.03 -34.26
C GLU A 58 7.52 8.58 -33.87
N THR A 59 6.54 8.43 -34.75
CA THR A 59 5.14 8.82 -34.44
C THR A 59 4.58 8.01 -33.27
N LYS A 60 4.75 6.68 -33.27
CA LYS A 60 4.29 5.81 -32.18
C LYS A 60 5.00 6.10 -30.86
N LEU A 61 6.28 6.46 -30.91
CA LEU A 61 7.04 6.86 -29.74
C LEU A 61 6.44 8.13 -29.13
N SER A 62 6.20 9.16 -29.94
CA SER A 62 5.59 10.41 -29.49
C SER A 62 4.19 10.20 -28.90
N GLU A 63 3.35 9.38 -29.52
CA GLU A 63 2.03 9.01 -28.96
C GLU A 63 2.15 8.30 -27.61
N THR A 64 3.16 7.44 -27.45
CA THR A 64 3.38 6.70 -26.21
C THR A 64 3.89 7.62 -25.11
N GLU A 65 4.82 8.53 -25.42
CA GLU A 65 5.31 9.56 -24.49
C GLU A 65 4.16 10.43 -23.99
N PHE A 66 3.26 10.86 -24.88
CA PHE A 66 2.08 11.63 -24.49
C PHE A 66 1.20 10.86 -23.50
N LYS A 67 0.91 9.57 -23.78
CA LYS A 67 0.13 8.72 -22.85
C LYS A 67 0.79 8.53 -21.51
N VAL A 68 2.12 8.41 -21.47
CA VAL A 68 2.87 8.33 -20.21
C VAL A 68 2.67 9.60 -19.39
N THR A 69 2.80 10.78 -20.00
CA THR A 69 2.59 12.04 -19.29
C THR A 69 1.16 12.23 -18.78
N ASP A 70 0.17 11.75 -19.54
CA ASP A 70 -1.25 11.79 -19.15
C ASP A 70 -1.51 10.89 -17.94
N TYR A 71 -1.02 9.65 -17.97
CA TYR A 71 -1.15 8.72 -16.85
C TYR A 71 -0.39 9.16 -15.60
N GLU A 72 0.76 9.81 -15.74
CA GLU A 72 1.48 10.40 -14.61
C GLU A 72 0.64 11.49 -13.93
N SER A 73 -0.02 12.35 -14.71
CA SER A 73 -0.90 13.39 -14.19
C SER A 73 -2.15 12.81 -13.51
N GLU A 74 -2.79 11.80 -14.10
CA GLU A 74 -3.94 11.13 -13.50
C GLU A 74 -3.56 10.45 -12.17
N LEU A 75 -2.38 9.85 -12.10
CA LEU A 75 -1.87 9.18 -10.91
C LEU A 75 -1.57 10.17 -9.78
N GLU A 76 -1.02 11.34 -10.09
CA GLU A 76 -0.81 12.41 -9.11
C GLU A 76 -2.16 12.91 -8.54
N ALA A 77 -3.14 13.19 -9.40
CA ALA A 77 -4.47 13.62 -8.97
C ALA A 77 -5.16 12.56 -8.08
N ALA A 78 -5.05 11.27 -8.43
CA ALA A 78 -5.60 10.19 -7.62
C ALA A 78 -4.93 10.08 -6.24
N ARG A 79 -3.62 10.36 -6.14
CA ARG A 79 -2.90 10.37 -4.86
C ARG A 79 -3.38 11.50 -3.95
N GLU A 80 -3.55 12.70 -4.50
CA GLU A 80 -4.10 13.85 -3.75
C GLU A 80 -5.52 13.54 -3.23
N GLU A 81 -6.38 12.94 -4.06
CA GLU A 81 -7.73 12.56 -3.65
C GLU A 81 -7.72 11.53 -2.50
N ILE A 82 -6.81 10.55 -2.53
CA ILE A 82 -6.64 9.57 -1.46
C ILE A 82 -6.20 10.24 -0.15
N GLU A 83 -5.27 11.19 -0.21
CA GLU A 83 -4.82 11.94 0.98
C GLU A 83 -5.97 12.71 1.61
N ASP A 84 -6.72 13.46 0.79
CA ASP A 84 -7.92 14.21 1.21
C ASP A 84 -8.98 13.33 1.85
N LEU A 85 -9.28 12.18 1.23
CA LEU A 85 -10.26 11.22 1.76
C LEU A 85 -9.77 10.58 3.06
N THR A 86 -8.47 10.32 3.18
CA THR A 86 -7.88 9.76 4.41
C THR A 86 -7.99 10.75 5.56
N GLN A 87 -7.72 12.03 5.33
CA GLN A 87 -7.89 13.07 6.34
C GLN A 87 -9.37 13.17 6.78
N LYS A 88 -10.31 13.24 5.83
CA LYS A 88 -11.76 13.28 6.14
C LYS A 88 -12.23 12.06 6.91
N LEU A 89 -11.69 10.88 6.59
CA LEU A 89 -12.00 9.65 7.32
C LEU A 89 -11.55 9.74 8.78
N GLU A 90 -10.35 10.26 9.03
CA GLU A 90 -9.82 10.41 10.39
C GLU A 90 -10.61 11.44 11.21
N GLU A 91 -10.95 12.58 10.61
CA GLU A 91 -11.84 13.57 11.21
C GLU A 91 -13.22 12.97 11.54
N SER A 92 -13.78 12.17 10.62
CA SER A 92 -15.06 11.48 10.84
C SER A 92 -14.98 10.42 11.93
N LYS A 93 -13.85 9.71 12.10
CA LYS A 93 -13.67 8.76 13.20
C LYS A 93 -13.59 9.47 14.55
N ASN A 94 -12.82 10.54 14.64
CA ASN A 94 -12.69 11.31 15.87
C ASN A 94 -14.03 11.90 16.30
N THR A 95 -14.79 12.48 15.37
CA THR A 95 -16.15 12.97 15.66
C THR A 95 -17.09 11.86 16.10
N LEU A 96 -17.02 10.66 15.50
CA LEU A 96 -17.80 9.51 15.92
C LEU A 96 -17.46 9.08 17.36
N GLU A 97 -16.18 9.02 17.72
CA GLU A 97 -15.74 8.67 19.08
C GLU A 97 -16.21 9.71 20.11
N GLU A 98 -16.12 11.01 19.80
CA GLU A 98 -16.67 12.05 20.67
C GLU A 98 -18.19 11.92 20.84
N MET A 99 -18.94 11.65 19.77
CA MET A 99 -20.38 11.40 19.85
C MET A 99 -20.72 10.16 20.69
N LYS A 100 -19.90 9.10 20.65
CA LYS A 100 -20.09 7.92 21.50
C LYS A 100 -19.90 8.27 22.97
N LYS A 101 -18.84 9.01 23.31
CA LYS A 101 -18.60 9.50 24.67
C LYS A 101 -19.75 10.38 25.16
N ASP A 102 -20.21 11.32 24.34
CA ASP A 102 -21.36 12.19 24.65
C ASP A 102 -22.62 11.37 24.96
N ARG A 103 -22.92 10.38 24.12
CA ARG A 103 -24.08 9.52 24.31
C ARG A 103 -23.98 8.66 25.58
N ALA A 104 -22.80 8.12 25.86
CA ALA A 104 -22.55 7.36 27.07
C ALA A 104 -22.73 8.25 28.32
N ALA A 105 -22.14 9.46 28.30
CA ALA A 105 -22.30 10.44 29.38
C ALA A 105 -23.77 10.80 29.62
N GLU A 106 -24.56 11.01 28.55
CA GLU A 106 -25.98 11.34 28.66
C GLU A 106 -26.78 10.21 29.33
N LEU A 107 -26.53 8.95 28.97
CA LEU A 107 -27.17 7.79 29.59
C LEU A 107 -26.79 7.66 31.07
N ARG A 108 -25.50 7.78 31.37
CA ARG A 108 -24.97 7.77 32.74
C ARG A 108 -25.58 8.87 33.61
N MET A 109 -25.73 10.08 33.08
CA MET A 109 -26.39 11.18 33.79
C MET A 109 -27.87 10.90 34.04
N LYS A 110 -28.58 10.23 33.11
CA LYS A 110 -29.97 9.80 33.35
C LYS A 110 -30.04 8.79 34.49
N GLU A 111 -29.15 7.80 34.54
CA GLU A 111 -29.10 6.82 35.63
C GLU A 111 -28.81 7.46 36.99
N LEU A 112 -27.88 8.42 37.07
CA LEU A 112 -27.63 9.16 38.31
C LEU A 112 -28.85 9.98 38.73
N THR A 113 -29.59 10.54 37.76
CA THR A 113 -30.81 11.31 38.01
C THR A 113 -31.90 10.40 38.57
N GLU A 114 -32.09 9.22 37.99
CA GLU A 114 -33.03 8.20 38.46
C GLU A 114 -32.67 7.70 39.87
N ALA A 115 -31.38 7.53 40.15
CA ALA A 115 -30.87 7.20 41.48
C ALA A 115 -30.96 8.38 42.47
N GLY A 116 -31.32 9.59 42.03
CA GLY A 116 -31.46 10.78 42.86
C GLY A 116 -30.16 11.26 43.50
N VAL A 117 -29.01 10.97 42.87
CA VAL A 117 -27.66 11.31 43.36
C VAL A 117 -26.97 12.40 42.53
N VAL A 118 -27.71 13.04 41.62
CA VAL A 118 -27.19 14.18 40.85
C VAL A 118 -27.03 15.39 41.75
N SER A 119 -25.87 16.04 41.64
CA SER A 119 -25.54 17.26 42.37
C SER A 119 -25.25 18.39 41.39
N ASP A 120 -24.00 18.49 40.92
CA ASP A 120 -23.56 19.42 39.89
C ASP A 120 -23.61 18.77 38.51
N THR A 121 -24.62 19.13 37.72
CA THR A 121 -24.89 18.53 36.41
C THR A 121 -23.76 18.71 35.42
N GLU A 122 -23.00 19.82 35.46
CA GLU A 122 -21.97 20.11 34.47
C GLU A 122 -20.65 19.41 34.83
N ALA A 123 -20.23 19.51 36.09
CA ALA A 123 -19.04 18.83 36.57
C ALA A 123 -19.19 17.30 36.56
N GLN A 124 -20.37 16.78 36.94
CA GLN A 124 -20.63 15.34 36.86
C GLN A 124 -20.67 14.87 35.41
N LEU A 125 -21.26 15.62 34.47
CA LEU A 125 -21.28 15.25 33.05
C LEU A 125 -19.88 15.12 32.46
N LEU A 126 -19.00 16.09 32.72
CA LEU A 126 -17.60 16.02 32.28
C LEU A 126 -16.86 14.83 32.90
N LYS A 127 -17.12 14.54 34.18
CA LYS A 127 -16.51 13.40 34.88
C LYS A 127 -16.98 12.06 34.30
N VAL A 128 -18.28 11.87 34.15
CA VAL A 128 -18.85 10.60 33.63
C VAL A 128 -18.64 10.43 32.14
N ARG A 129 -18.34 11.49 31.37
CA ARG A 129 -17.99 11.39 29.95
C ARG A 129 -16.73 10.59 29.69
N GLU A 130 -15.71 10.79 30.53
CA GLU A 130 -14.39 10.15 30.36
C GLU A 130 -14.25 8.85 31.15
N MET A 131 -15.26 8.47 31.94
CA MET A 131 -15.25 7.22 32.71
C MET A 131 -15.45 5.99 31.83
N SER A 132 -14.88 4.86 32.22
CA SER A 132 -15.29 3.55 31.71
C SER A 132 -16.67 3.16 32.27
N ASP A 133 -17.28 2.11 31.71
CA ASP A 133 -18.54 1.60 32.25
C ASP A 133 -18.36 1.04 33.67
N GLU A 134 -17.24 0.39 33.95
CA GLU A 134 -16.89 -0.17 35.27
C GLU A 134 -16.61 0.93 36.32
N ASP A 135 -15.92 1.99 35.92
CA ASP A 135 -15.69 3.15 36.79
C ASP A 135 -17.01 3.85 37.11
N PHE A 136 -17.91 3.93 36.12
CA PHE A 136 -19.21 4.55 36.31
C PHE A 136 -20.10 3.78 37.27
N THR A 137 -20.16 2.44 37.16
CA THR A 137 -20.95 1.62 38.10
C THR A 137 -20.45 1.80 39.52
N SER A 138 -19.13 1.75 39.73
CA SER A 138 -18.51 1.97 41.04
C SER A 138 -18.81 3.37 41.58
N TYR A 139 -18.68 4.40 40.73
CA TYR A 139 -18.98 5.78 41.11
C TYR A 139 -20.44 5.99 41.49
N LYS A 140 -21.38 5.38 40.76
CA LYS A 140 -22.81 5.44 41.06
C LYS A 140 -23.12 4.77 42.40
N ASP A 141 -22.56 3.59 42.66
CA ASP A 141 -22.79 2.84 43.89
C ASP A 141 -22.23 3.57 45.12
N GLU A 142 -21.06 4.20 44.99
CA GLU A 142 -20.50 5.08 46.01
C GLU A 142 -21.43 6.25 46.33
N LEU A 143 -21.97 6.92 45.31
CA LEU A 143 -22.88 8.04 45.50
C LEU A 143 -24.20 7.63 46.16
N VAL A 144 -24.76 6.48 45.78
CA VAL A 144 -25.97 5.93 46.39
C VAL A 144 -25.70 5.58 47.86
N SER A 145 -24.58 4.91 48.14
CA SER A 145 -24.17 4.56 49.51
C SER A 145 -24.00 5.79 50.40
N ILE A 146 -23.39 6.87 49.87
CA ILE A 146 -23.26 8.15 50.58
C ILE A 146 -24.65 8.75 50.84
N ARG A 147 -25.54 8.75 49.85
CA ARG A 147 -26.91 9.27 50.01
C ARG A 147 -27.67 8.51 51.09
N GLU A 148 -27.61 7.19 51.09
CA GLU A 148 -28.25 6.35 52.10
C GLU A 148 -27.70 6.60 53.50
N ALA A 149 -26.37 6.69 53.64
CA ALA A 149 -25.72 7.03 54.91
C ALA A 149 -26.14 8.42 55.42
N VAL A 150 -26.21 9.42 54.54
CA VAL A 150 -26.66 10.77 54.91
C VAL A 150 -28.14 10.77 55.32
N ILE A 151 -29.01 10.04 54.61
CA ILE A 151 -30.44 9.92 55.00
C ILE A 151 -30.57 9.22 56.35
N ALA A 152 -29.80 8.16 56.59
CA ALA A 152 -29.79 7.43 57.86
C ALA A 152 -29.36 8.35 59.02
N GLU A 153 -28.26 9.09 58.86
CA GLU A 153 -27.78 10.08 59.84
C GLU A 153 -28.79 11.19 60.11
N LEU A 154 -29.41 11.77 59.06
CA LEU A 154 -30.46 12.78 59.23
C LEU A 154 -31.68 12.22 59.98
N SER A 155 -32.10 10.99 59.66
CA SER A 155 -33.24 10.35 60.34
C SER A 155 -32.95 10.00 61.81
N LYS A 156 -31.68 9.76 62.15
CA LYS A 156 -31.23 9.53 63.53
C LYS A 156 -31.23 10.83 64.31
N ASN A 157 -30.69 11.92 63.74
CA ASN A 157 -30.71 13.24 64.36
C ASN A 157 -32.14 13.75 64.60
N GLU A 158 -33.08 13.53 63.67
CA GLU A 158 -34.49 13.90 63.88
C GLU A 158 -35.13 13.17 65.09
N LYS A 159 -34.74 11.92 65.35
CA LYS A 159 -35.20 11.17 66.53
C LYS A 159 -34.57 11.68 67.82
N GLU A 160 -33.27 12.01 67.81
CA GLU A 160 -32.57 12.57 68.97
C GLU A 160 -33.05 13.99 69.32
N GLU A 161 -33.44 14.81 68.34
CA GLU A 161 -34.09 16.11 68.57
C GLU A 161 -35.51 15.95 69.14
N ALA A 162 -36.28 14.96 68.67
CA ALA A 162 -37.60 14.66 69.23
C ALA A 162 -37.54 14.13 70.68
N GLU A 163 -36.50 13.39 71.03
CA GLU A 163 -36.28 12.90 72.40
C GLU A 163 -35.71 13.97 73.34
N THR A 164 -35.04 15.01 72.83
CA THR A 164 -34.52 16.12 73.65
C THR A 164 -35.54 17.23 73.93
N GLU A 165 -36.60 17.39 73.13
CA GLU A 165 -37.77 18.23 73.51
C GLU A 165 -38.65 17.58 74.61
N ASP A 166 -38.64 16.25 74.74
CA ASP A 166 -39.40 15.53 75.79
C ASP A 166 -38.56 15.23 77.06
N ALA A 167 -37.31 15.71 77.11
CA ALA A 167 -36.36 15.48 78.22
C ALA A 167 -36.22 16.68 79.19
N SER A 168 -37.22 17.57 79.30
CA SER A 168 -37.38 18.46 80.47
C SER A 168 -37.78 17.70 81.75
N THR A 169 -38.05 16.41 81.68
CA THR A 169 -38.24 15.59 82.87
C THR A 169 -37.61 14.22 82.65
N LYS A 170 -36.42 14.03 83.23
CA LYS A 170 -36.18 13.11 84.36
C LYS A 170 -34.76 12.53 84.30
N ASP A 171 -33.98 12.84 85.34
CA ASP A 171 -32.81 12.10 85.81
C ASP A 171 -33.03 10.57 85.72
N THR A 172 -32.06 9.70 85.49
CA THR A 172 -30.89 9.42 86.33
C THR A 172 -30.12 8.22 85.72
N LYS A 173 -28.80 8.13 85.98
CA LYS A 173 -27.95 6.91 86.08
C LYS A 173 -27.71 6.09 84.81
N GLU A 174 -26.58 5.41 84.58
CA GLU A 174 -25.23 5.22 85.14
C GLU A 174 -24.58 4.17 84.21
N GLU A 175 -23.24 4.21 84.01
CA GLU A 175 -22.34 3.07 83.73
C GLU A 175 -22.59 2.21 82.44
N ALA A 176 -21.62 1.60 81.74
CA ALA A 176 -20.16 1.50 81.72
C ALA A 176 -19.78 0.63 80.49
N GLU A 177 -18.49 0.65 80.12
CA GLU A 177 -17.68 -0.48 79.55
C GLU A 177 -18.02 -1.04 78.14
N GLU A 178 -17.11 -0.91 77.15
CA GLU A 178 -15.98 -1.81 76.76
C GLU A 178 -16.35 -2.62 75.49
N THR A 179 -15.76 -2.32 74.33
CA THR A 179 -14.61 -2.98 73.63
C THR A 179 -14.94 -4.23 72.82
N GLU A 180 -14.48 -4.21 71.55
CA GLU A 180 -14.12 -5.33 70.66
C GLU A 180 -15.28 -6.30 70.30
N ASP A 181 -15.36 -6.97 69.15
CA ASP A 181 -14.34 -7.44 68.24
C ASP A 181 -15.00 -7.70 66.86
N SER A 182 -14.13 -7.76 65.86
CA SER A 182 -14.32 -8.29 64.51
C SER A 182 -15.07 -9.63 64.45
N GLU A 183 -15.77 -9.87 63.35
CA GLU A 183 -15.72 -11.18 62.68
C GLU A 183 -16.14 -11.06 61.22
N GLU A 184 -15.26 -11.60 60.38
CA GLU A 184 -15.32 -11.79 58.94
C GLU A 184 -16.52 -12.66 58.56
N ASN A 185 -17.09 -12.44 57.38
CA ASN A 185 -17.85 -13.49 56.70
C ASN A 185 -17.58 -13.45 55.20
N GLU A 186 -16.60 -14.24 54.78
CA GLU A 186 -16.48 -14.77 53.42
C GLU A 186 -17.58 -15.83 53.22
N GLU A 187 -18.43 -15.68 52.21
CA GLU A 187 -19.04 -16.85 51.58
C GLU A 187 -19.01 -16.72 50.05
N THR A 188 -18.27 -17.67 49.50
CA THR A 188 -18.15 -18.15 48.13
C THR A 188 -19.50 -18.53 47.50
N ALA A 189 -19.67 -18.23 46.20
CA ALA A 189 -20.56 -18.97 45.32
C ALA A 189 -19.95 -19.05 43.91
N GLU A 190 -19.36 -20.21 43.63
CA GLU A 190 -19.09 -20.74 42.29
C GLU A 190 -20.42 -21.22 41.67
N GLU A 191 -20.63 -20.94 40.37
CA GLU A 191 -21.47 -21.70 39.42
C GLU A 191 -21.06 -21.21 38.02
N GLU A 192 -20.10 -21.86 37.36
CA GLU A 192 -20.23 -22.96 36.40
C GLU A 192 -21.26 -22.80 35.27
N GLN A 193 -20.70 -22.64 34.06
CA GLN A 193 -21.10 -23.19 32.75
C GLN A 193 -22.44 -22.78 32.09
N GLU A 194 -22.31 -22.08 30.96
CA GLU A 194 -22.98 -22.48 29.71
C GLU A 194 -22.09 -22.10 28.51
N GLU A 195 -21.47 -23.11 27.89
CA GLU A 195 -20.79 -22.99 26.60
C GLU A 195 -21.83 -22.91 25.48
N MET A 196 -21.87 -21.79 24.74
CA MET A 196 -22.46 -21.74 23.41
C MET A 196 -21.40 -22.08 22.37
N SER A 197 -21.57 -23.24 21.74
CA SER A 197 -20.91 -23.60 20.48
C SER A 197 -21.48 -22.78 19.33
N ASP A 198 -20.68 -21.85 18.78
CA ASP A 198 -20.95 -21.22 17.49
C ASP A 198 -20.18 -21.97 16.39
N ASP A 199 -20.93 -22.72 15.60
CA ASP A 199 -20.51 -23.45 14.40
C ASP A 199 -20.50 -22.46 13.23
N THR A 200 -19.33 -21.86 12.98
CA THR A 200 -19.07 -21.16 11.72
C THR A 200 -17.90 -21.81 11.00
N SER A 201 -18.23 -22.78 10.15
CA SER A 201 -17.35 -23.32 9.13
C SER A 201 -17.00 -22.23 8.10
N GLY A 202 -15.95 -21.47 8.37
CA GLY A 202 -15.22 -20.68 7.38
C GLY A 202 -13.81 -21.24 7.26
N GLU A 203 -13.46 -21.80 6.10
CA GLU A 203 -12.09 -22.23 5.80
C GLU A 203 -11.15 -21.03 5.88
N GLU A 204 -10.49 -20.85 7.04
CA GLU A 204 -9.35 -19.95 7.19
C GLU A 204 -8.20 -20.47 6.35
N ILE A 205 -7.97 -19.82 5.21
CA ILE A 205 -6.72 -19.94 4.48
C ILE A 205 -5.65 -19.29 5.35
N ALA A 206 -4.82 -20.12 5.99
CA ALA A 206 -3.71 -19.64 6.81
C ALA A 206 -2.90 -18.59 6.03
N PRO A 207 -2.62 -17.40 6.62
CA PRO A 207 -1.82 -16.39 5.96
C PRO A 207 -0.46 -16.99 5.62
N ALA A 208 -0.06 -16.90 4.36
CA ALA A 208 1.24 -17.35 3.92
C ALA A 208 2.30 -16.65 4.78
N ASN A 209 3.09 -17.44 5.50
CA ASN A 209 4.21 -16.96 6.30
C ASN A 209 5.31 -16.47 5.34
N ILE A 210 5.16 -15.24 4.85
CA ILE A 210 6.14 -14.57 4.02
C ILE A 210 7.09 -13.87 4.97
N ASP A 211 8.30 -14.42 5.09
CA ASP A 211 9.43 -13.80 5.75
C ASP A 211 9.61 -12.36 5.21
N PRO A 212 9.44 -11.31 6.03
CA PRO A 212 9.57 -9.92 5.61
C PRO A 212 10.92 -9.64 4.94
N GLY A 213 11.99 -10.36 5.34
CA GLY A 213 13.31 -10.23 4.73
C GLY A 213 13.34 -10.71 3.27
N LYS A 214 12.54 -11.72 2.92
CA LYS A 214 12.44 -12.21 1.53
C LYS A 214 11.60 -11.29 0.65
N ALA A 215 10.52 -10.72 1.18
CA ALA A 215 9.69 -9.76 0.45
C ALA A 215 10.48 -8.49 0.09
N ILE A 216 11.32 -8.00 1.02
CA ILE A 216 12.20 -6.85 0.78
C ILE A 216 13.30 -7.19 -0.25
N SER A 217 13.86 -8.40 -0.20
CA SER A 217 14.87 -8.84 -1.19
C SER A 217 14.30 -9.00 -2.62
N ALA A 218 13.01 -9.35 -2.75
CA ALA A 218 12.34 -9.45 -4.04
C ALA A 218 12.03 -8.07 -4.63
N ALA A 219 11.67 -7.09 -3.79
CA ALA A 219 11.43 -5.71 -4.22
C ALA A 219 12.74 -4.98 -4.62
N LEU A 220 13.85 -5.24 -3.93
CA LEU A 220 15.16 -4.66 -4.26
C LEU A 220 15.84 -5.31 -5.48
N ASN A 221 15.38 -6.48 -5.93
CA ASN A 221 15.97 -7.20 -7.07
C ASN A 221 15.57 -6.64 -8.45
N MET A 222 14.69 -5.63 -8.52
CA MET A 222 14.37 -4.94 -9.78
C MET A 222 15.25 -3.71 -10.05
N GLU A 223 16.16 -3.36 -9.14
CA GLU A 223 17.07 -2.21 -9.25
C GLU A 223 18.57 -2.57 -9.22
N ILE A 224 18.91 -3.87 -9.32
CA ILE A 224 20.30 -4.31 -9.31
C ILE A 224 20.78 -4.44 -10.75
N PHE A 225 21.73 -3.57 -11.14
CA PHE A 225 22.60 -3.77 -12.30
C PHE A 225 22.97 -5.26 -12.41
N PRO A 226 22.77 -5.91 -13.57
CA PRO A 226 23.05 -7.33 -13.69
C PRO A 226 24.48 -7.61 -13.20
N PRO A 227 24.68 -8.63 -12.35
CA PRO A 227 25.99 -8.93 -11.79
C PRO A 227 27.00 -9.08 -12.93
N GLU A 228 28.23 -8.60 -12.75
CA GLU A 228 29.27 -8.56 -13.81
C GLU A 228 29.44 -9.92 -14.51
N ASP A 229 29.23 -11.02 -13.79
CA ASP A 229 29.21 -12.39 -14.34
C ASP A 229 28.15 -12.61 -15.44
N MET A 230 26.95 -12.06 -15.28
CA MET A 230 25.89 -12.16 -16.29
C MET A 230 26.23 -11.32 -17.52
N VAL A 231 26.74 -10.10 -17.33
CA VAL A 231 27.16 -9.22 -18.43
C VAL A 231 28.29 -9.86 -19.23
N ASN A 232 29.27 -10.46 -18.56
CA ASN A 232 30.36 -11.17 -19.19
C ASN A 232 29.88 -12.40 -19.97
N LYS A 233 28.95 -13.18 -19.40
CA LYS A 233 28.35 -14.34 -20.07
C LYS A 233 27.60 -13.96 -21.36
N TYR A 234 26.82 -12.87 -21.34
CA TYR A 234 26.14 -12.39 -22.54
C TYR A 234 27.12 -11.84 -23.59
N ARG A 235 28.20 -11.18 -23.16
CA ARG A 235 29.26 -10.70 -24.07
C ARG A 235 30.00 -11.86 -24.74
N GLU A 236 30.29 -12.94 -24.02
CA GLU A 236 30.89 -14.15 -24.59
C GLU A 236 29.96 -14.85 -25.58
N MET A 237 28.68 -14.98 -25.23
CA MET A 237 27.69 -15.59 -26.12
C MET A 237 27.50 -14.77 -27.41
N GLY A 238 27.49 -13.44 -27.31
CA GLY A 238 27.43 -12.55 -28.47
C GLY A 238 28.65 -12.67 -29.39
N LYS A 239 29.86 -12.79 -28.82
CA LYS A 239 31.08 -13.06 -29.60
C LYS A 239 31.03 -14.42 -30.29
N ALA A 240 30.61 -15.46 -29.58
CA ALA A 240 30.50 -16.80 -30.16
C ALA A 240 29.48 -16.85 -31.31
N MET A 241 28.37 -16.13 -31.20
CA MET A 241 27.41 -15.97 -32.31
C MET A 241 28.03 -15.22 -33.49
N ALA A 242 28.68 -14.09 -33.25
CA ALA A 242 29.33 -13.33 -34.33
C ALA A 242 30.38 -14.17 -35.07
N ASP A 243 31.20 -14.94 -34.33
CA ASP A 243 32.20 -15.85 -34.91
C ASP A 243 31.56 -16.99 -35.72
N SER A 244 30.36 -17.46 -35.34
CA SER A 244 29.62 -18.44 -36.14
C SER A 244 29.11 -17.85 -37.46
N PHE A 245 28.63 -16.61 -37.45
CA PHE A 245 28.18 -15.93 -38.66
C PHE A 245 29.30 -15.60 -39.65
N VAL A 246 30.52 -15.37 -39.16
CA VAL A 246 31.69 -15.16 -40.04
C VAL A 246 32.12 -16.49 -40.67
N LYS A 247 32.09 -17.59 -39.91
CA LYS A 247 32.46 -18.92 -40.44
C LYS A 247 31.47 -19.50 -41.45
N ASP A 248 30.21 -19.10 -41.39
CA ASP A 248 29.19 -19.54 -42.36
C ASP A 248 29.22 -18.72 -43.66
N ASN A 249 30.03 -17.66 -43.75
CA ASN A 249 30.17 -16.78 -44.92
C ASN A 249 31.53 -16.86 -45.65
N ASP A 250 32.41 -17.79 -45.23
CA ASP A 250 33.65 -18.17 -45.93
C ASP A 250 33.52 -19.57 -46.55
#